data_AF-A0A962P0A8-F1
#
_entry.id   AF-A0A962P0A8-F1
#
_cell.length_a   1.000
_cell.length_b   1.000
_cell.length_c   1.000
_cell.angle_alpha   90.00
_cell.angle_beta   90.00
_cell.angle_gamma   90.00
#
_symmetry.space_group_name_H-M   'P 1'
#
loop_
_entity.id
_entity.type
_entity.pdbx_description
1 polymer ?
#
loop_
_entity_poly.entity_id
_entity_poly.type
_entity_poly.pdbx_seq_one_letter_code
_entity_poly.pdbx_strand_id
1 'polypeptide(L)'
;YKFTVDENTPLDEEVALDPELLGKVFENLLASYNEDTKTTARKQSGSFYTPREVVDYMVDEAIIAYVLPKLEDGTPEDNRQKLQSLLSYTESGNPFDEDLTAGVIMTLAELKILDPACGSGAFPMGALNKLVLMLSKLDANNKLWQRQHERRLNEDLAKATKAKNIEEVEALTAELIRLKTNFEQQTAEYTRKLYLIENSIYGVDIQPIAVQ
;
A
#
# COMPACT_ATOMS: atom_id res chain seq x y z
N TYR A 1 31.71 -2.42 46.96
CA TYR A 1 30.65 -1.48 46.59
C TYR A 1 29.50 -2.33 46.04
N LYS A 2 28.33 -2.33 46.69
CA LYS A 2 27.15 -3.11 46.29
C LYS A 2 26.48 -2.36 45.13
N PHE A 3 26.37 -2.98 43.96
CA PHE A 3 25.49 -2.49 42.90
C PHE A 3 24.10 -3.08 43.13
N THR A 4 23.18 -2.23 43.54
CA THR A 4 21.73 -2.49 43.58
C THR A 4 21.16 -2.22 42.20
N VAL A 5 20.31 -3.15 41.75
CA VAL A 5 19.39 -3.00 40.63
C VAL A 5 18.29 -2.04 41.09
N ASP A 6 18.20 -0.87 40.46
CA ASP A 6 16.94 -0.21 40.07
C ASP A 6 17.23 1.12 39.36
N GLU A 7 16.26 1.57 38.56
CA GLU A 7 16.25 2.68 37.58
C GLU A 7 16.57 2.20 36.15
N ASN A 8 15.65 2.12 35.18
CA ASN A 8 14.58 3.06 34.88
C ASN A 8 13.49 2.44 33.97
N THR A 9 12.23 2.71 34.36
CA THR A 9 11.01 2.95 33.56
C THR A 9 10.67 2.12 32.30
N PRO A 10 9.43 1.61 32.17
CA PRO A 10 8.91 0.98 30.95
C PRO A 10 8.51 2.06 29.93
N LEU A 11 9.50 2.81 29.47
CA LEU A 11 9.40 3.74 28.35
C LEU A 11 10.37 3.28 27.25
N ASP A 12 10.38 1.98 26.99
CA ASP A 12 10.63 1.49 25.65
C ASP A 12 9.39 1.88 24.81
N GLU A 13 9.29 3.16 24.49
CA GLU A 13 8.70 3.53 23.21
C GLU A 13 9.51 2.76 22.18
N GLU A 14 8.89 1.76 21.55
CA GLU A 14 9.29 1.33 20.22
C GLU A 14 9.23 2.57 19.33
N VAL A 15 10.32 3.34 19.32
CA VAL A 15 10.59 4.32 18.29
C VAL A 15 10.70 3.49 17.02
N ALA A 16 9.58 3.37 16.30
CA ALA A 16 9.56 2.82 14.97
C ALA A 16 10.59 3.62 14.16
N LEU A 17 11.77 3.04 13.98
CA LEU A 17 12.81 3.62 13.16
C LEU A 17 12.19 3.81 11.78
N ASP A 18 12.08 5.07 11.36
CA ASP A 18 11.59 5.41 10.03
C ASP A 18 12.37 4.58 9.00
N PRO A 19 11.69 3.79 8.15
CA PRO A 19 12.33 3.03 7.08
C PRO A 19 13.26 3.89 6.22
N GLU A 20 13.01 5.21 6.11
CA GLU A 20 13.89 6.18 5.46
C GLU A 20 15.25 6.34 6.20
N LEU A 21 15.21 6.34 7.53
CA LEU A 21 16.39 6.44 8.40
C LEU A 21 17.21 5.15 8.31
N LEU A 22 16.55 4.00 8.29
CA LEU A 22 17.19 2.71 8.03
C LEU A 22 17.82 2.65 6.64
N GLY A 23 17.11 3.15 5.61
CA GLY A 23 17.64 3.28 4.25
C GLY A 23 18.90 4.14 4.19
N LYS A 24 18.87 5.34 4.77
CA LYS A 24 20.03 6.27 4.84
C LYS A 24 21.20 5.72 5.65
N VAL A 25 20.93 5.01 6.75
CA VAL A 25 21.97 4.35 7.56
C VAL A 25 22.60 3.21 6.77
N PHE A 26 21.79 2.39 6.08
CA PHE A 26 22.28 1.33 5.21
C PHE A 26 23.08 1.89 4.02
N GLU A 27 22.65 3.02 3.44
CA GLU A 27 23.39 3.77 2.41
C GLU A 27 24.76 4.23 2.89
N ASN A 28 24.84 4.81 4.09
CA ASN A 28 26.10 5.29 4.66
C ASN A 28 27.05 4.14 5.00
N LEU A 29 26.51 2.99 5.45
CA LEU A 29 27.30 1.80 5.72
C LEU A 29 27.84 1.14 4.44
N LEU A 30 27.03 1.09 3.38
CA LEU A 30 27.46 0.61 2.04
C LEU A 30 28.31 1.62 1.27
N ALA A 31 28.30 2.88 1.65
CA ALA A 31 29.17 3.93 1.13
C ALA A 31 30.59 3.88 1.72
N SER A 32 30.90 2.92 2.60
CA SER A 32 32.27 2.67 3.05
C SER A 32 33.17 2.38 1.84
N TYR A 33 33.95 3.39 1.48
CA TYR A 33 34.93 3.37 0.40
C TYR A 33 35.95 2.28 0.70
N ASN A 34 36.03 1.26 -0.15
CA ASN A 34 37.13 0.30 -0.10
C ASN A 34 38.33 0.96 -0.80
N GLU A 35 39.28 1.50 -0.02
CA GLU A 35 40.47 2.20 -0.54
C GLU A 35 41.31 1.32 -1.48
N ASP A 36 41.25 0.00 -1.32
CA ASP A 36 42.04 -0.97 -2.09
C ASP A 36 41.52 -1.25 -3.51
N THR A 37 40.22 -1.08 -3.78
CA THR A 37 39.64 -1.46 -5.09
C THR A 37 39.24 -0.28 -5.97
N LYS A 38 39.23 0.95 -5.44
CA LYS A 38 38.74 2.18 -6.12
C LYS A 38 37.38 2.00 -6.83
N THR A 39 36.59 1.03 -6.39
CA THR A 39 35.24 0.76 -6.90
C THR A 39 34.26 0.90 -5.75
N THR A 40 33.29 1.79 -5.89
CA THR A 40 32.16 1.88 -4.98
C THR A 40 31.39 0.55 -5.04
N ALA A 41 31.10 -0.05 -3.88
CA ALA A 41 30.29 -1.28 -3.77
C ALA A 41 28.93 -1.18 -4.52
N ARG A 42 28.46 0.05 -4.75
CA ARG A 42 27.30 0.42 -5.59
C ARG A 42 27.23 -0.27 -6.95
N LYS A 43 28.35 -0.45 -7.66
CA LYS A 43 28.35 -1.07 -9.00
C LYS A 43 28.27 -2.60 -8.95
N GLN A 44 28.64 -3.22 -7.83
CA GLN A 44 28.66 -4.68 -7.71
C GLN A 44 27.33 -5.25 -7.22
N SER A 45 26.55 -4.52 -6.41
CA SER A 45 25.24 -5.00 -5.94
C SER A 45 24.06 -4.62 -6.85
N GLY A 46 24.21 -3.60 -7.71
CA GLY A 46 23.12 -3.08 -8.54
C GLY A 46 22.05 -2.30 -7.77
N SER A 47 22.27 -2.05 -6.48
CA SER A 47 21.32 -1.38 -5.58
C SER A 47 21.38 0.15 -5.80
N PHE A 48 20.53 0.67 -6.69
CA PHE A 48 20.35 2.11 -6.88
C PHE A 48 18.98 2.53 -6.34
N TYR A 49 18.97 3.49 -5.42
CA TYR A 49 17.73 4.06 -4.90
C TYR A 49 17.08 4.97 -5.95
N THR A 50 15.77 4.87 -6.09
CA THR A 50 14.99 5.75 -6.98
C THR A 50 14.57 7.00 -6.22
N PRO A 51 14.90 8.22 -6.69
CA PRO A 51 14.49 9.46 -6.02
C PRO A 51 12.98 9.56 -5.79
N ARG A 52 12.55 10.13 -4.66
CA ARG A 52 11.13 10.21 -4.27
C ARG A 52 10.23 10.83 -5.35
N GLU A 53 10.67 11.91 -5.97
CA GLU A 53 9.93 12.59 -7.04
C GLU A 53 9.65 11.66 -8.24
N VAL A 54 10.60 10.78 -8.56
CA VAL A 54 10.45 9.80 -9.64
C VAL A 54 9.46 8.70 -9.23
N VAL A 55 9.56 8.22 -7.99
CA VAL A 55 8.61 7.24 -7.44
C VAL A 55 7.19 7.80 -7.45
N ASP A 56 7.00 9.00 -6.92
CA ASP A 56 5.69 9.66 -6.83
C ASP A 56 5.08 9.84 -8.23
N TYR A 57 5.86 10.35 -9.19
CA TYR A 57 5.41 10.52 -10.58
C TYR A 57 5.01 9.18 -11.22
N MET A 58 5.85 8.16 -11.09
CA MET A 58 5.60 6.85 -11.69
C MET A 58 4.38 6.15 -11.09
N VAL A 59 4.22 6.24 -9.76
CA VAL A 59 3.04 5.70 -9.06
C VAL A 59 1.77 6.42 -9.51
N ASP A 60 1.81 7.75 -9.58
CA ASP A 60 0.66 8.56 -10.01
C ASP A 60 0.23 8.18 -11.43
N GLU A 61 1.16 8.14 -12.39
CA GLU A 61 0.86 7.75 -13.76
C GLU A 61 0.40 6.29 -13.88
N ALA A 62 0.93 5.36 -13.07
CA ALA A 62 0.49 3.98 -13.07
C ALA A 62 -0.96 3.83 -12.58
N ILE A 63 -1.32 4.52 -11.48
CA ILE A 63 -2.69 4.52 -10.95
C ILE A 63 -3.64 5.18 -11.97
N ILE A 64 -3.28 6.33 -12.52
CA ILE A 64 -4.09 7.02 -13.53
C ILE A 64 -4.30 6.14 -14.77
N ALA A 65 -3.24 5.53 -15.30
CA ALA A 65 -3.33 4.66 -16.47
C ALA A 65 -4.22 3.44 -16.25
N TYR A 66 -4.30 2.94 -15.01
CA TYR A 66 -5.20 1.83 -14.66
C TYR A 66 -6.66 2.27 -14.50
N VAL A 67 -6.91 3.39 -13.83
CA VAL A 67 -8.27 3.85 -13.47
C VAL A 67 -8.95 4.56 -14.64
N LEU A 68 -8.24 5.44 -15.35
CA LEU A 68 -8.81 6.33 -16.37
C LEU A 68 -9.61 5.59 -17.46
N PRO A 69 -9.16 4.46 -18.04
CA PRO A 69 -9.91 3.76 -19.07
C PRO A 69 -11.20 3.09 -18.59
N LYS A 70 -11.40 2.97 -17.27
CA LYS A 70 -12.59 2.35 -16.66
C LYS A 70 -13.66 3.36 -16.25
N LEU A 71 -13.40 4.65 -16.47
CA LEU A 71 -14.39 5.70 -16.25
C LEU A 71 -15.22 5.88 -17.52
N GLU A 72 -16.49 5.50 -17.46
CA GLU A 72 -17.41 5.53 -18.61
C GLU A 72 -18.01 6.91 -18.87
N ASP A 73 -18.13 7.75 -17.83
CA ASP A 73 -18.68 9.10 -17.92
C ASP A 73 -17.60 10.18 -17.91
N GLY A 74 -17.83 11.27 -18.66
CA GLY A 74 -16.93 12.41 -18.77
C GLY A 74 -15.91 12.31 -19.91
N THR A 75 -15.07 13.34 -20.06
CA THR A 75 -13.98 13.31 -21.04
C THR A 75 -12.71 12.75 -20.41
N PRO A 76 -11.84 12.05 -21.17
CA PRO A 76 -10.57 11.53 -20.62
C PRO A 76 -9.67 12.62 -20.02
N GLU A 77 -9.71 13.84 -20.56
CA GLU A 77 -8.92 14.97 -20.06
C GLU A 77 -9.43 15.46 -18.70
N ASP A 78 -10.75 15.67 -18.57
CA ASP A 78 -11.38 16.05 -17.30
C ASP A 78 -11.17 14.98 -16.23
N ASN A 79 -11.39 13.71 -16.58
CA ASN A 79 -11.19 12.59 -15.65
C ASN A 79 -9.72 12.44 -15.22
N ARG A 80 -8.76 12.68 -16.12
CA ARG A 80 -7.34 12.69 -15.75
C ARG A 80 -7.05 13.77 -14.71
N GLN A 81 -7.56 15.00 -14.90
CA GLN A 81 -7.37 16.09 -13.95
C GLN A 81 -8.00 15.78 -12.58
N LYS A 82 -9.20 15.19 -12.57
CA LYS A 82 -9.86 14.73 -11.34
C LYS A 82 -9.09 13.61 -10.63
N LEU A 83 -8.46 12.69 -11.36
CA LEU A 83 -7.61 11.67 -10.76
C LEU A 83 -6.32 12.28 -10.19
N GLN A 84 -5.71 13.25 -10.88
CA GLN A 84 -4.54 13.98 -10.40
C GLN A 84 -4.85 14.76 -9.11
N SER A 85 -6.02 15.41 -9.01
CA SER A 85 -6.42 16.11 -7.79
C SER A 85 -6.61 15.16 -6.59
N LEU A 86 -7.09 13.94 -6.83
CA LEU A 86 -7.15 12.92 -5.78
C LEU A 86 -5.76 12.48 -5.30
N LEU A 87 -4.76 12.41 -6.17
CA LEU A 87 -3.39 12.00 -5.86
C LEU A 87 -2.50 13.13 -5.30
N SER A 88 -2.97 14.38 -5.39
CA SER A 88 -2.28 15.57 -4.88
C SER A 88 -2.41 15.72 -3.37
N TYR A 89 -1.31 15.97 -2.66
CA TYR A 89 -1.35 16.26 -1.22
C TYR A 89 -1.82 17.69 -0.89
N THR A 90 -1.79 18.61 -1.86
CA THR A 90 -2.17 20.01 -1.66
C THR A 90 -3.66 20.26 -1.93
N GLU A 91 -4.28 19.39 -2.72
CA GLU A 91 -5.70 19.47 -3.05
C GLU A 91 -6.52 18.60 -2.10
N SER A 92 -7.72 19.08 -1.77
CA SER A 92 -8.62 18.42 -0.83
C SER A 92 -10.00 18.21 -1.44
N GLY A 93 -10.70 17.19 -0.95
CA GLY A 93 -12.04 16.84 -1.40
C GLY A 93 -12.06 15.81 -2.53
N ASN A 94 -13.27 15.36 -2.83
CA ASN A 94 -13.58 14.43 -3.90
C ASN A 94 -14.17 15.20 -5.08
N PRO A 95 -13.54 15.17 -6.27
CA PRO A 95 -14.03 15.90 -7.45
C PRO A 95 -15.08 15.12 -8.26
N PHE A 96 -15.38 13.88 -7.88
CA PHE A 96 -16.36 13.03 -8.54
C PHE A 96 -17.73 13.13 -7.86
N ASP A 97 -18.80 12.92 -8.64
CA ASP A 97 -20.14 12.68 -8.10
C ASP A 97 -20.24 11.29 -7.46
N GLU A 98 -21.39 10.96 -6.87
CA GLU A 98 -21.57 9.73 -6.10
C GLU A 98 -21.39 8.46 -6.96
N ASP A 99 -21.86 8.47 -8.22
CA ASP A 99 -21.81 7.31 -9.11
C ASP A 99 -20.37 7.06 -9.59
N LEU A 100 -19.68 8.12 -10.05
CA LEU A 100 -18.27 8.01 -10.43
C LEU A 100 -17.37 7.70 -9.23
N THR A 101 -17.68 8.23 -8.04
CA THR A 101 -16.97 7.88 -6.80
C THR A 101 -17.07 6.39 -6.52
N ALA A 102 -18.27 5.82 -6.59
CA ALA A 102 -18.47 4.40 -6.42
C ALA A 102 -17.70 3.59 -7.48
N GLY A 103 -17.75 3.99 -8.75
CA GLY A 103 -17.03 3.34 -9.84
C GLY A 103 -15.50 3.35 -9.66
N VAL A 104 -14.93 4.47 -9.22
CA VAL A 104 -13.50 4.58 -8.89
C VAL A 104 -13.14 3.66 -7.73
N ILE A 105 -13.92 3.65 -6.66
CA ILE A 105 -13.70 2.79 -5.49
C ILE A 105 -13.75 1.30 -5.89
N MET A 106 -14.73 0.91 -6.72
CA MET A 106 -14.82 -0.45 -7.24
C MET A 106 -13.58 -0.83 -8.05
N THR A 107 -13.13 0.08 -8.91
CA THR A 107 -11.90 -0.10 -9.69
C THR A 107 -10.66 -0.27 -8.79
N LEU A 108 -10.54 0.55 -7.74
CA LEU A 108 -9.42 0.45 -6.79
C LEU A 108 -9.47 -0.84 -5.97
N ALA A 109 -10.65 -1.39 -5.67
CA ALA A 109 -10.80 -2.65 -4.95
C ALA A 109 -10.30 -3.88 -5.74
N GLU A 110 -10.18 -3.75 -7.06
CA GLU A 110 -9.70 -4.79 -7.98
C GLU A 110 -8.24 -4.57 -8.41
N LEU A 111 -7.65 -3.41 -8.09
CA LEU A 111 -6.31 -3.02 -8.48
C LEU A 111 -5.25 -3.93 -7.82
N LYS A 112 -4.25 -4.31 -8.62
CA LYS A 112 -3.09 -5.10 -8.21
C LYS A 112 -1.84 -4.42 -8.73
N ILE A 113 -0.90 -4.11 -7.84
CA ILE A 113 0.41 -3.53 -8.15
C ILE A 113 1.48 -4.56 -7.82
N LEU A 114 2.36 -4.83 -8.77
CA LEU A 114 3.50 -5.72 -8.62
C LEU A 114 4.78 -4.96 -8.95
N ASP A 115 5.70 -4.89 -7.99
CA ASP A 115 7.08 -4.50 -8.22
C ASP A 115 7.98 -5.75 -8.18
N PRO A 116 8.46 -6.26 -9.34
CA PRO A 116 9.20 -7.50 -9.42
C PRO A 116 10.67 -7.38 -8.99
N ALA A 117 11.16 -6.18 -8.69
CA ALA A 117 12.54 -5.93 -8.24
C ALA A 117 12.55 -4.82 -7.19
N CYS A 118 11.76 -5.00 -6.12
CA CYS A 118 11.36 -3.89 -5.28
C CYS A 118 12.48 -3.28 -4.42
N GLY A 119 13.57 -4.03 -4.19
CA GLY A 119 14.70 -3.59 -3.38
C GLY A 119 14.23 -2.99 -2.05
N SER A 120 14.49 -1.69 -1.84
CA SER A 120 14.08 -0.97 -0.63
C SER A 120 12.56 -0.78 -0.47
N GLY A 121 11.73 -1.26 -1.40
CA GLY A 121 10.27 -1.16 -1.34
C GLY A 121 9.71 0.22 -1.66
N ALA A 122 10.48 1.09 -2.33
CA ALA A 122 10.09 2.49 -2.55
C ALA A 122 8.78 2.61 -3.36
N PHE A 123 8.61 1.84 -4.44
CA PHE A 123 7.40 1.85 -5.26
C PHE A 123 6.18 1.24 -4.56
N PRO A 124 6.26 0.05 -3.92
CA PRO A 124 5.17 -0.48 -3.10
C PRO A 124 4.69 0.50 -2.03
N MET A 125 5.60 1.16 -1.31
CA MET A 125 5.25 2.15 -0.29
C MET A 125 4.67 3.42 -0.87
N GLY A 126 5.22 3.92 -1.99
CA GLY A 126 4.66 5.06 -2.73
C GLY A 126 3.21 4.78 -3.17
N ALA A 127 2.98 3.61 -3.75
CA ALA A 127 1.65 3.15 -4.15
C ALA A 127 0.69 3.07 -2.97
N LEU A 128 1.11 2.49 -1.84
CA LEU A 128 0.29 2.42 -0.63
C LEU A 128 -0.16 3.81 -0.19
N ASN A 129 0.79 4.74 -0.08
CA ASN A 129 0.51 6.09 0.39
C ASN A 129 -0.45 6.85 -0.55
N LYS A 130 -0.27 6.71 -1.87
CA LYS A 130 -1.14 7.34 -2.87
C LYS A 130 -2.54 6.74 -2.89
N LEU A 131 -2.67 5.42 -2.77
CA LEU A 131 -3.97 4.74 -2.70
C LEU A 131 -4.72 5.09 -1.40
N VAL A 132 -4.03 5.15 -0.27
CA VAL A 132 -4.63 5.60 1.00
C VAL A 132 -5.10 7.04 0.92
N LEU A 133 -4.29 7.95 0.33
CA LEU A 133 -4.68 9.34 0.10
C LEU A 133 -5.95 9.42 -0.76
N MET A 134 -5.93 8.76 -1.91
CA MET A 134 -7.06 8.74 -2.86
C MET A 134 -8.34 8.21 -2.21
N LEU A 135 -8.27 7.05 -1.51
CA LEU A 135 -9.42 6.48 -0.80
C LEU A 135 -9.91 7.36 0.35
N SER A 136 -9.02 8.07 1.05
CA SER A 136 -9.43 8.97 2.14
C SER A 136 -10.24 10.17 1.64
N LYS A 137 -9.97 10.64 0.42
CA LYS A 137 -10.76 11.68 -0.24
C LYS A 137 -12.08 11.13 -0.78
N LEU A 138 -12.05 9.96 -1.41
CA LEU A 138 -13.23 9.33 -2.03
C LEU A 138 -14.26 8.85 -1.00
N ASP A 139 -13.81 8.22 0.09
CA ASP A 139 -14.67 7.56 1.07
C ASP A 139 -14.06 7.63 2.46
N ALA A 140 -14.03 8.84 3.05
CA ALA A 140 -13.37 9.14 4.32
C ALA A 140 -13.69 8.17 5.48
N ASN A 141 -14.88 7.57 5.49
CA ASN A 141 -15.33 6.64 6.54
C ASN A 141 -15.44 5.18 6.08
N ASN A 142 -14.86 4.83 4.92
CA ASN A 142 -14.77 3.44 4.46
C ASN A 142 -16.13 2.77 4.18
N LYS A 143 -17.21 3.53 3.99
CA LYS A 143 -18.56 2.98 3.83
C LYS A 143 -18.72 2.23 2.51
N LEU A 144 -18.24 2.83 1.41
CA LEU A 144 -18.30 2.23 0.09
C LEU A 144 -17.23 1.15 -0.06
N TRP A 145 -16.03 1.40 0.51
CA TRP A 145 -14.94 0.43 0.55
C TRP A 145 -15.34 -0.87 1.24
N GLN A 146 -15.90 -0.77 2.47
CA GLN A 146 -16.42 -1.92 3.21
C GLN A 146 -17.49 -2.66 2.43
N ARG A 147 -18.49 -1.93 1.92
CA ARG A 147 -19.61 -2.51 1.18
C ARG A 147 -19.13 -3.29 -0.04
N GLN A 148 -18.14 -2.77 -0.77
CA GLN A 148 -17.59 -3.44 -1.95
C GLN A 148 -16.86 -4.73 -1.58
N HIS A 149 -16.04 -4.72 -0.53
CA HIS A 149 -15.35 -5.92 -0.05
C HIS A 149 -16.32 -6.97 0.48
N GLU A 150 -17.33 -6.57 1.25
CA GLU A 150 -18.37 -7.48 1.73
C GLU A 150 -19.15 -8.09 0.57
N ARG A 151 -19.53 -7.30 -0.44
CA ARG A 151 -20.22 -7.81 -1.64
C ARG A 151 -19.41 -8.90 -2.32
N ARG A 152 -18.12 -8.66 -2.57
CA ARG A 152 -17.24 -9.63 -3.23
C ARG A 152 -17.12 -10.92 -2.43
N LEU A 153 -16.84 -10.84 -1.14
CA LEU A 153 -16.73 -12.04 -0.29
C LEU A 153 -18.03 -12.83 -0.24
N ASN A 154 -19.19 -12.15 -0.18
CA ASN A 154 -20.50 -12.82 -0.22
C ASN A 154 -20.76 -13.51 -1.57
N GLU A 155 -20.35 -12.91 -2.68
CA GLU A 155 -20.46 -13.52 -4.01
C GLU A 155 -19.59 -14.77 -4.13
N ASP A 156 -18.35 -14.71 -3.65
CA ASP A 156 -17.43 -15.83 -3.66
C ASP A 156 -17.92 -16.94 -2.70
N LEU A 157 -18.46 -16.58 -1.54
CA LEU A 157 -19.08 -17.51 -0.59
C LEU A 157 -20.28 -18.24 -1.21
N ALA A 158 -21.12 -17.51 -1.96
CA ALA A 158 -22.25 -18.10 -2.66
C ALA A 158 -21.81 -19.09 -3.75
N LYS A 159 -20.72 -18.79 -4.49
CA LYS A 159 -20.13 -19.71 -5.48
C LYS A 159 -19.58 -20.96 -4.80
N ALA A 160 -18.79 -20.82 -3.74
CA ALA A 160 -18.20 -21.92 -2.98
C ALA A 160 -19.29 -22.83 -2.37
N THR A 161 -20.35 -22.22 -1.81
CA THR A 161 -21.51 -22.95 -1.27
C THR A 161 -22.21 -23.77 -2.36
N LYS A 162 -22.44 -23.17 -3.54
CA LYS A 162 -23.04 -23.87 -4.69
C LYS A 162 -22.15 -25.01 -5.20
N ALA A 163 -20.84 -24.82 -5.17
CA ALA A 163 -19.85 -25.86 -5.51
C ALA A 163 -19.70 -26.94 -4.42
N LYS A 164 -20.31 -26.75 -3.24
CA LYS A 164 -20.17 -27.62 -2.06
C LYS A 164 -18.71 -27.75 -1.60
N ASN A 165 -17.91 -26.70 -1.82
CA ASN A 165 -16.53 -26.64 -1.32
C ASN A 165 -16.53 -26.18 0.13
N ILE A 166 -16.55 -27.14 1.06
CA ILE A 166 -16.70 -26.85 2.50
C ILE A 166 -15.50 -26.03 3.02
N GLU A 167 -14.29 -26.38 2.61
CA GLU A 167 -13.06 -25.71 3.05
C GLU A 167 -13.04 -24.24 2.63
N GLU A 168 -13.44 -23.95 1.38
CA GLU A 168 -13.52 -22.58 0.87
C GLU A 168 -14.65 -21.78 1.52
N VAL A 169 -15.79 -22.40 1.81
CA VAL A 169 -16.89 -21.78 2.55
C VAL A 169 -16.44 -21.38 3.97
N GLU A 170 -15.72 -22.25 4.67
CA GLU A 170 -15.18 -21.97 6.01
C GLU A 170 -14.18 -20.81 5.96
N ALA A 171 -13.24 -20.84 5.01
CA ALA A 171 -12.25 -19.78 4.84
C ALA A 171 -12.88 -18.41 4.54
N LEU A 172 -13.81 -18.34 3.58
CA LEU A 172 -14.49 -17.10 3.19
C LEU A 172 -15.39 -16.57 4.32
N THR A 173 -16.01 -17.45 5.11
CA THR A 173 -16.80 -17.05 6.28
C THR A 173 -15.93 -16.42 7.36
N ALA A 174 -14.77 -17.04 7.65
CA ALA A 174 -13.81 -16.50 8.60
C ALA A 174 -13.26 -15.14 8.14
N GLU A 175 -12.96 -15.01 6.84
CA GLU A 175 -12.50 -13.75 6.25
C GLU A 175 -13.56 -12.65 6.34
N LEU A 176 -14.84 -12.97 6.06
CA LEU A 176 -15.94 -12.00 6.17
C LEU A 176 -16.14 -11.51 7.61
N ILE A 177 -15.99 -12.40 8.60
CA ILE A 177 -16.06 -12.03 10.03
C ILE A 177 -14.87 -11.13 10.40
N ARG A 178 -13.65 -11.48 9.97
CA ARG A 178 -12.44 -10.68 10.17
C ARG A 178 -12.58 -9.29 9.55
N LEU A 179 -13.06 -9.21 8.31
CA LEU A 179 -13.37 -7.97 7.60
C LEU A 179 -14.27 -7.08 8.45
N LYS A 180 -15.46 -7.57 8.84
CA LYS A 180 -16.43 -6.78 9.62
C LYS A 180 -15.86 -6.31 10.95
N THR A 181 -15.18 -7.20 11.66
CA THR A 181 -14.53 -6.88 12.95
C THR A 181 -13.51 -5.76 12.78
N ASN A 182 -12.68 -5.80 11.72
CA ASN A 182 -11.68 -4.77 11.46
C ASN A 182 -12.33 -3.41 11.17
N PHE A 183 -13.39 -3.35 10.36
CA PHE A 183 -14.08 -2.08 10.05
C PHE A 183 -14.88 -1.53 11.24
N GLU A 184 -15.31 -2.37 12.18
CA GLU A 184 -15.99 -1.95 13.41
C GLU A 184 -15.02 -1.44 14.49
N GLN A 185 -13.86 -2.09 14.64
CA GLN A 185 -12.97 -1.87 15.79
C GLN A 185 -11.76 -0.98 15.48
N GLN A 186 -11.38 -0.82 14.21
CA GLN A 186 -10.17 -0.10 13.81
C GLN A 186 -10.49 1.23 13.13
N THR A 187 -9.50 2.11 13.03
CA THR A 187 -9.63 3.37 12.30
C THR A 187 -9.77 3.12 10.79
N ALA A 188 -10.44 4.03 10.07
CA ALA A 188 -10.61 3.93 8.62
C ALA A 188 -9.26 3.90 7.87
N GLU A 189 -8.29 4.66 8.35
CA GLU A 189 -6.94 4.67 7.77
C GLU A 189 -6.22 3.33 7.95
N TYR A 190 -6.28 2.75 9.16
CA TYR A 190 -5.69 1.44 9.44
C TYR A 190 -6.33 0.35 8.56
N THR A 191 -7.67 0.32 8.48
CA THR A 191 -8.35 -0.70 7.67
C THR A 191 -8.03 -0.59 6.19
N ARG A 192 -7.94 0.62 5.62
CA ARG A 192 -7.51 0.80 4.22
C ARG A 192 -6.09 0.28 4.01
N LYS A 193 -5.14 0.68 4.87
CA LYS A 193 -3.74 0.27 4.77
C LYS A 193 -3.62 -1.25 4.81
N LEU A 194 -4.24 -1.88 5.81
CA LEU A 194 -4.23 -3.34 5.96
C LEU A 194 -4.77 -4.03 4.70
N TYR A 195 -5.92 -3.59 4.19
CA TYR A 195 -6.52 -4.17 2.98
C TYR A 195 -5.64 -4.00 1.74
N LEU A 196 -5.08 -2.81 1.53
CA LEU A 196 -4.20 -2.53 0.38
C LEU A 196 -2.92 -3.37 0.43
N ILE A 197 -2.32 -3.52 1.61
CA ILE A 197 -1.12 -4.35 1.80
C ILE A 197 -1.43 -5.82 1.52
N GLU A 198 -2.50 -6.37 2.09
CA GLU A 198 -2.84 -7.79 1.95
C GLU A 198 -3.31 -8.15 0.54
N ASN A 199 -4.02 -7.22 -0.12
CA ASN A 199 -4.80 -7.54 -1.31
C ASN A 199 -4.43 -6.73 -2.55
N SER A 200 -3.57 -5.72 -2.49
CA SER A 200 -3.35 -4.85 -3.66
C SER A 200 -1.88 -4.68 -4.02
N ILE A 201 -0.95 -4.76 -3.07
CA ILE A 201 0.44 -4.37 -3.26
C ILE A 201 1.37 -5.55 -3.04
N TYR A 202 2.15 -5.88 -4.07
CA TYR A 202 3.08 -7.01 -4.07
C TYR A 202 4.47 -6.52 -4.47
N GLY A 203 5.48 -6.85 -3.66
CA GLY A 203 6.88 -6.60 -3.96
C GLY A 203 7.64 -7.92 -3.97
N VAL A 204 8.47 -8.15 -4.98
CA VAL A 204 9.41 -9.27 -5.03
C VAL A 204 10.81 -8.68 -5.13
N ASP A 205 11.71 -9.13 -4.26
CA ASP A 205 13.12 -8.83 -4.38
C ASP A 205 13.84 -10.01 -5.09
N ILE A 206 14.64 -9.68 -6.10
CA ILE A 206 15.40 -10.64 -6.91
C ILE A 206 16.71 -11.02 -6.20
N GLN A 207 17.13 -10.26 -5.18
CA GLN A 207 18.37 -10.54 -4.46
C GLN A 207 18.24 -11.77 -3.55
N PRO A 208 19.08 -12.82 -3.71
CA PRO A 208 19.00 -14.05 -2.89
C PRO A 208 19.16 -13.83 -1.38
N ILE A 209 19.80 -12.73 -0.97
CA ILE A 209 19.98 -12.33 0.42
C ILE A 209 18.66 -11.84 1.06
N ALA A 210 17.69 -11.37 0.27
CA ALA A 210 16.41 -10.88 0.78
C ALA A 210 15.47 -11.99 1.31
N VAL A 211 15.80 -13.27 1.06
CA VAL A 211 15.00 -14.45 1.45
C VAL A 211 15.64 -15.23 2.61
N GLN A 212 16.81 -14.82 3.10
CA GLN A 212 17.53 -15.48 4.20
C GLN A 212 17.35 -14.81 5.55
#